data_AF-Q05YY8-F1
#
_entry.id   AF-Q05YY8-F1
#
_cell.length_a   1.000
_cell.length_b   1.000
_cell.length_c   1.000
_cell.angle_alpha   90.00
_cell.angle_beta   90.00
_cell.angle_gamma   90.00
#
_symmetry.space_group_name_H-M   'P 1'
#
loop_
_entity.id
_entity.type
_entity.pdbx_description
1 polymer ?
#
loop_
_entity_poly.entity_id
_entity_poly.type
_entity_poly.pdbx_seq_one_letter_code
_entity_poly.pdbx_strand_id
1 'polypeptide(L)'
;MPELWLKTADAARYLAVSRSYLKRCRIDYDGGFLLPRKHYILGASRTASIVWNVDAVREAFHERGQLIRRADVVVADLVRAKK
;
A
#
# COMPACT_ATOMS: atom_id res chain seq x y z
N MET A 1 4.44 10.46 -17.67
CA MET A 1 4.38 11.60 -16.73
C MET A 1 5.46 11.38 -15.68
N PRO A 2 6.11 12.43 -15.13
CA PRO A 2 7.08 12.25 -14.05
C PRO A 2 6.41 11.63 -12.82
N GLU A 3 7.11 10.76 -12.11
CA GLU A 3 6.58 10.12 -10.89
C GLU A 3 6.29 11.17 -9.81
N LEU A 4 5.08 11.14 -9.24
CA LEU A 4 4.70 12.07 -8.19
C LEU A 4 5.18 11.57 -6.81
N TRP A 5 6.23 12.20 -6.29
CA TRP A 5 6.78 11.90 -4.97
C TRP A 5 6.33 12.92 -3.91
N LEU A 6 5.55 12.49 -2.93
CA LEU A 6 4.98 13.37 -1.89
C LEU A 6 5.40 12.96 -0.48
N LYS A 7 5.43 13.95 0.44
CA LYS A 7 5.54 13.67 1.87
C LYS A 7 4.31 12.94 2.39
N THR A 8 4.47 12.21 3.49
CA THR A 8 3.43 11.34 4.06
C THR A 8 2.06 12.00 4.22
N ALA A 9 1.98 13.29 4.60
CA ALA A 9 0.71 13.96 4.79
C ALA A 9 -0.07 14.14 3.47
N ASP A 10 0.61 14.59 2.42
CA ASP A 10 -0.02 14.86 1.12
C ASP A 10 -0.23 13.57 0.32
N ALA A 11 0.73 12.63 0.40
CA ALA A 11 0.58 11.30 -0.16
C ALA A 11 -0.66 10.59 0.39
N ALA A 12 -0.88 10.63 1.71
CA ALA A 12 -2.04 10.02 2.34
C ALA A 12 -3.36 10.65 1.87
N ARG A 13 -3.41 11.98 1.71
CA ARG A 13 -4.57 12.69 1.15
C ARG A 13 -4.84 12.26 -0.29
N TYR A 14 -3.81 12.23 -1.13
CA TYR A 14 -3.94 11.90 -2.56
C TYR A 14 -4.32 10.43 -2.79
N LEU A 15 -3.89 9.54 -1.88
CA LEU A 15 -4.25 8.11 -1.88
C LEU A 15 -5.55 7.81 -1.14
N ALA A 16 -6.23 8.84 -0.59
CA ALA A 16 -7.45 8.71 0.20
C ALA A 16 -7.35 7.71 1.38
N VAL A 17 -6.21 7.70 2.09
CA VAL A 17 -5.98 6.84 3.25
C VAL A 17 -5.44 7.62 4.45
N SER A 18 -5.49 7.04 5.64
CA SER A 18 -4.85 7.65 6.82
C SER A 18 -3.32 7.55 6.75
N ARG A 19 -2.62 8.54 7.32
CA ARG A 19 -1.14 8.55 7.43
C ARG A 19 -0.62 7.29 8.14
N SER A 20 -1.31 6.85 9.19
CA SER A 20 -0.94 5.65 9.95
C SER A 20 -1.12 4.38 9.13
N TYR A 21 -2.23 4.28 8.37
CA TYR A 21 -2.46 3.15 7.48
C TYR A 21 -1.37 3.07 6.40
N LEU A 22 -1.08 4.17 5.70
CA LEU A 22 -0.05 4.21 4.67
C LEU A 22 1.32 3.74 5.19
N LYS A 23 1.72 4.16 6.40
CA LYS A 23 2.95 3.68 7.04
C LYS A 23 2.92 2.18 7.33
N ARG A 24 1.79 1.63 7.80
CA ARG A 24 1.65 0.18 8.05
C ARG A 24 1.62 -0.66 6.77
N CYS A 25 1.35 -0.07 5.62
CA CYS A 25 1.43 -0.78 4.36
C CYS A 25 2.87 -1.07 3.89
N ARG A 26 3.91 -0.50 4.53
CA ARG A 26 5.32 -0.85 4.21
C ARG A 26 5.61 -2.30 4.56
N ILE A 27 6.41 -2.95 3.73
CA ILE A 27 6.84 -4.36 3.88
C ILE A 27 7.50 -4.65 5.24
N ASP A 28 8.03 -3.62 5.91
CA ASP A 28 8.61 -3.73 7.25
C ASP A 28 7.57 -4.04 8.36
N TYR A 29 6.27 -3.93 8.07
CA TYR A 29 5.18 -4.28 8.98
C TYR A 29 4.50 -5.57 8.56
N ASP A 30 3.91 -6.27 9.53
CA ASP A 30 3.09 -7.46 9.27
C ASP A 30 1.94 -7.16 8.30
N GLY A 31 1.81 -7.99 7.26
CA GLY A 31 0.84 -7.81 6.18
C GLY A 31 1.11 -6.63 5.23
N GLY A 32 2.21 -5.89 5.44
CA GLY A 32 2.70 -4.85 4.54
C GLY A 32 3.13 -5.39 3.18
N PHE A 33 3.07 -4.54 2.16
CA PHE A 33 3.32 -4.91 0.76
C PHE A 33 3.97 -3.81 -0.06
N LEU A 34 4.14 -2.61 0.52
CA LEU A 34 4.84 -1.52 -0.15
C LEU A 34 6.35 -1.70 0.01
N LEU A 35 7.12 -1.60 -1.07
CA LEU A 35 8.56 -1.85 -1.12
C LEU A 35 9.38 -0.55 -1.02
N PRO A 36 10.52 -0.56 -0.32
CA PRO A 36 11.44 0.56 -0.30
C PRO A 36 12.01 0.82 -1.70
N ARG A 37 12.34 2.08 -2.01
CA ARG A 37 12.83 2.57 -3.30
C ARG A 37 11.89 2.41 -4.51
N LYS A 38 10.77 1.71 -4.35
CA LYS A 38 9.68 1.66 -5.34
C LYS A 38 8.49 2.51 -4.90
N HIS A 39 7.94 2.22 -3.72
CA HIS A 39 6.74 2.88 -3.21
C HIS A 39 7.06 3.99 -2.21
N TYR A 40 8.18 3.88 -1.49
CA TYR A 40 8.62 4.89 -0.53
C TYR A 40 10.14 4.95 -0.42
N ILE A 41 10.64 6.11 0.01
CA ILE A 41 12.04 6.32 0.37
C ILE A 41 12.07 6.87 1.80
N LEU A 42 12.87 6.24 2.66
CA LEU A 42 13.12 6.72 4.02
C LEU A 42 14.04 7.94 3.99
N GLY A 43 13.81 8.88 4.91
CA GLY A 43 14.71 10.03 5.06
C GLY A 43 16.04 9.65 5.71
N ALA A 44 16.99 10.60 5.71
CA ALA A 44 18.36 10.41 6.20
C ALA A 44 18.48 10.15 7.71
N SER A 45 17.40 10.30 8.48
CA SER A 45 17.37 10.06 9.93
C SER A 45 16.01 9.52 10.37
N ARG A 46 15.90 9.07 11.63
CA ARG A 46 14.65 8.57 12.22
C ARG A 46 13.52 9.62 12.23
N THR A 47 13.86 10.91 12.28
CA THR A 47 12.90 12.03 12.29
C THR A 47 12.66 12.59 10.89
N ALA A 48 13.49 12.25 9.92
CA ALA A 48 13.35 12.70 8.56
C ALA A 48 12.06 12.15 7.92
N SER A 49 11.44 12.97 7.09
CA SER A 49 10.17 12.61 6.44
C SER A 49 10.36 11.48 5.43
N ILE A 50 9.39 10.55 5.41
CA ILE A 50 9.26 9.57 4.34
C ILE A 50 8.57 10.24 3.15
N VAL A 51 9.13 10.02 1.96
CA VAL A 51 8.52 10.38 0.68
C VAL A 51 7.95 9.13 0.00
N TRP A 52 6.85 9.30 -0.71
CA TRP A 52 6.06 8.22 -1.28
C TRP A 52 5.85 8.44 -2.76
N ASN A 53 6.10 7.42 -3.57
CA ASN A 53 5.72 7.41 -4.98
C ASN A 53 4.24 7.12 -5.06
N VAL A 54 3.46 8.16 -5.28
CA VAL A 54 2.01 8.10 -5.13
C VAL A 54 1.38 7.24 -6.23
N ASP A 55 1.92 7.30 -7.44
CA ASP A 55 1.41 6.51 -8.56
C ASP A 55 1.72 5.03 -8.37
N ALA A 56 2.96 4.69 -7.97
CA ALA A 56 3.32 3.31 -7.70
C ALA A 56 2.55 2.73 -6.49
N VAL A 57 2.29 3.53 -5.45
CA VAL A 57 1.47 3.10 -4.31
C VAL A 57 0.02 2.86 -4.74
N ARG A 58 -0.55 3.71 -5.60
CA ARG A 58 -1.90 3.53 -6.13
C ARG A 58 -2.04 2.21 -6.88
N GLU A 59 -1.09 1.89 -7.75
CA GLU A 59 -1.11 0.63 -8.49
C GLU A 59 -1.02 -0.57 -7.52
N ALA A 60 -0.11 -0.52 -6.55
CA ALA A 60 -0.01 -1.58 -5.54
C ALA A 60 -1.31 -1.74 -4.71
N PHE A 61 -2.00 -0.64 -4.40
CA PHE A 61 -3.30 -0.67 -3.73
C PHE A 61 -4.37 -1.34 -4.60
N HIS A 62 -4.38 -1.02 -5.89
CA HIS A 62 -5.30 -1.63 -6.85
C HIS A 62 -5.07 -3.14 -6.96
N GLU A 63 -3.82 -3.56 -7.19
CA GLU A 63 -3.43 -4.97 -7.27
C GLU A 63 -3.83 -5.74 -6.02
N ARG A 64 -3.55 -5.19 -4.83
CA ARG A 64 -3.97 -5.81 -3.57
C ARG A 64 -5.49 -5.90 -3.45
N GLY A 65 -6.21 -4.86 -3.84
CA GLY A 65 -7.67 -4.87 -3.86
C GLY A 65 -8.26 -5.93 -4.79
N GLN A 66 -7.63 -6.17 -5.95
CA GLN A 66 -8.01 -7.24 -6.86
C GLN A 66 -7.76 -8.61 -6.25
N LEU A 67 -6.58 -8.80 -5.64
CA LEU A 67 -6.21 -10.06 -4.99
C LEU A 67 -7.20 -10.45 -3.89
N ILE A 68 -7.55 -9.51 -3.01
CA ILE A 68 -8.52 -9.75 -1.92
C ILE A 68 -9.87 -10.22 -2.49
N ARG A 69 -10.41 -9.51 -3.48
CA ARG A 69 -11.69 -9.89 -4.10
C ARG A 69 -11.65 -11.27 -4.76
N ARG A 70 -10.54 -11.62 -5.41
CA ARG A 70 -10.35 -12.97 -5.98
C ARG A 70 -10.28 -14.04 -4.89
N ALA A 71 -9.58 -13.75 -3.78
CA ALA A 71 -9.50 -14.65 -2.65
C ALA A 71 -10.88 -14.89 -2.01
N ASP A 72 -11.70 -13.85 -1.89
CA ASP A 72 -13.07 -13.97 -1.36
C ASP A 72 -13.92 -14.95 -2.17
N VAL A 73 -13.80 -14.93 -3.50
CA VAL A 73 -14.49 -15.89 -4.39
C VAL A 73 -14.03 -17.32 -4.11
N VAL A 74 -12.72 -17.56 -4.08
CA VAL A 74 -12.15 -18.90 -3.82
C VAL A 74 -12.58 -19.43 -2.45
N VAL A 75 -12.56 -18.58 -1.42
CA VAL A 75 -13.03 -18.95 -0.07
C VAL A 75 -14.51 -19.32 -0.08
N ALA A 76 -15.35 -18.55 -0.78
CA ALA A 76 -16.77 -18.84 -0.90
C ALA A 76 -17.04 -20.20 -1.59
N ASP A 77 -16.31 -20.50 -2.66
CA ASP A 77 -16.42 -21.77 -3.39
C ASP A 77 -16.01 -22.96 -2.51
N LEU A 78 -14.90 -22.84 -1.78
CA LEU A 78 -14.44 -23.88 -0.85
C LEU A 78 -15.43 -24.13 0.30
N VAL A 79 -16.04 -23.07 0.83
CA VAL A 79 -17.07 -23.19 1.88
C VAL A 79 -18.33 -23.86 1.33
N ARG A 80 -18.73 -23.56 0.09
CA ARG A 80 -19.89 -24.19 -0.56
C ARG A 80 -19.64 -25.67 -0.85
N ALA A 81 -18.45 -26.04 -1.31
CA ALA A 81 -18.09 -27.44 -1.63
C ALA A 81 -18.03 -28.37 -0.41
N LYS A 82 -17.94 -27.82 0.81
CA LYS A 82 -17.95 -28.58 2.07
C LYS A 82 -19.36 -28.83 2.63
N LYS A 83 -20.40 -28.22 2.06
CA LYS A 83 -21.80 -28.44 2.44
C LYS A 83 -22.43 -29.49 1.54
#